data_AF-D3DJ38-F1
#
_entry.id   AF-D3DJ38-F1
#
_cell.length_a   1.000
_cell.length_b   1.000
_cell.length_c   1.000
_cell.angle_alpha   90.00
_cell.angle_beta   90.00
_cell.angle_gamma   90.00
#
_symmetry.space_group_name_H-M   'P 1'
#
loop_
_entity.id
_entity.type
_entity.pdbx_description
1 polymer ?
#
loop_
_entity_poly.entity_id
_entity_poly.type
_entity_poly.pdbx_seq_one_letter_code
_entity_poly.pdbx_strand_id
1 'polypeptide(L)'
;MDKEGSGNIWFSDNPDTLIEDYESVLEYPPELPDAYSHHNYWMLTDIRDSIERLGLSEDERVKALDRELIKKLKKYGPPAYREKERPDYWWWHLDKIYKGTYPEEKLPEHLRDLLK
;
A
#
# COMPACT_ATOMS: atom_id res chain seq x y z
N MET A 1 30.74 5.20 -1.93
CA MET A 1 29.72 5.10 -0.86
C MET A 1 28.46 4.68 -1.57
N ASP A 2 28.41 3.40 -1.90
CA ASP A 2 27.28 2.79 -2.56
C ASP A 2 26.27 2.52 -1.46
N LYS A 3 25.13 3.23 -1.50
CA LYS A 3 24.03 2.93 -0.59
C LYS A 3 23.54 1.55 -0.95
N GLU A 4 23.86 0.61 -0.08
CA GLU A 4 23.31 -0.72 -0.01
C GLU A 4 21.83 -0.67 -0.39
N GLY A 5 21.48 -1.37 -1.46
CA GLY A 5 20.09 -1.65 -1.77
C GLY A 5 19.50 -2.34 -0.55
N SER A 6 18.64 -1.63 0.17
CA SER A 6 17.77 -2.19 1.20
C SER A 6 16.70 -3.04 0.51
N GLY A 7 17.12 -4.04 -0.26
CA GLY A 7 16.25 -5.09 -0.75
C GLY A 7 15.77 -5.83 0.49
N ASN A 8 14.52 -5.58 0.87
CA ASN A 8 13.95 -6.28 2.00
C ASN A 8 13.87 -7.77 1.62
N ILE A 9 14.65 -8.60 2.31
CA ILE A 9 14.95 -10.01 1.98
C ILE A 9 13.70 -10.92 1.98
N TRP A 10 12.55 -10.34 2.32
CA TRP A 10 11.26 -11.00 2.48
C TRP A 10 10.36 -10.89 1.25
N PHE A 11 10.67 -10.01 0.28
CA PHE A 11 9.83 -9.79 -0.90
C PHE A 11 10.63 -10.00 -2.18
N SER A 12 9.99 -10.62 -3.17
CA SER A 12 10.62 -10.97 -4.43
C SER A 12 10.85 -9.73 -5.29
N ASP A 13 12.01 -9.66 -5.96
CA ASP A 13 12.25 -8.69 -7.04
C ASP A 13 11.56 -9.11 -8.37
N ASN A 14 10.87 -10.26 -8.38
CA ASN A 14 10.04 -10.69 -9.50
C ASN A 14 8.71 -9.92 -9.51
N PRO A 15 8.37 -9.21 -10.60
CA PRO A 15 7.12 -8.44 -10.69
C PRO A 15 5.84 -9.24 -10.41
N ASP A 16 5.74 -10.48 -10.90
CA ASP A 16 4.52 -11.28 -10.72
C ASP A 16 4.36 -11.71 -9.26
N THR A 17 5.44 -12.19 -8.63
CA THR A 17 5.42 -12.55 -7.21
C THR A 17 5.13 -11.34 -6.33
N LEU A 18 5.65 -10.15 -6.67
CA LEU A 18 5.40 -8.94 -5.89
C LEU A 18 3.93 -8.48 -5.97
N ILE A 19 3.27 -8.70 -7.11
CA ILE A 19 1.84 -8.43 -7.27
C ILE A 19 1.00 -9.47 -6.50
N GLU A 20 1.40 -10.75 -6.51
CA GLU A 20 0.78 -11.80 -5.70
C GLU A 20 0.94 -11.53 -4.19
N ASP A 21 2.11 -11.06 -3.76
CA ASP A 21 2.36 -10.64 -2.38
C ASP A 21 1.45 -9.46 -2.00
N TYR A 22 1.24 -8.51 -2.93
CA TYR A 22 0.33 -7.40 -2.72
C TYR A 22 -1.12 -7.86 -2.55
N GLU A 23 -1.59 -8.78 -3.40
CA GLU A 23 -2.90 -9.42 -3.25
C GLU A 23 -3.02 -10.13 -1.90
N SER A 24 -2.03 -10.92 -1.52
CA SER A 24 -2.00 -11.69 -0.28
C SER A 24 -2.19 -10.82 0.97
N VAL A 25 -1.48 -9.70 1.09
CA VAL A 25 -1.61 -8.79 2.25
C VAL A 25 -2.96 -8.06 2.30
N LEU A 26 -3.68 -7.98 1.18
CA LEU A 26 -5.04 -7.43 1.12
C LEU A 26 -6.10 -8.47 1.49
N GLU A 27 -5.78 -9.77 1.45
CA GLU A 27 -6.73 -10.85 1.66
C GLU A 27 -6.54 -11.62 2.98
N TYR A 28 -5.30 -11.80 3.42
CA TYR A 28 -4.96 -12.64 4.56
C TYR A 28 -4.41 -11.81 5.74
N PRO A 29 -4.75 -12.18 6.99
CA PRO A 29 -5.81 -13.12 7.37
C PRO A 29 -7.21 -12.55 7.07
N PRO A 30 -8.22 -13.41 6.80
CA PRO A 30 -9.53 -12.95 6.31
C PRO A 30 -10.29 -12.07 7.31
N GLU A 31 -10.05 -12.24 8.61
CA GLU A 31 -10.67 -11.45 9.68
C GLU A 31 -10.13 -10.02 9.72
N LEU A 32 -8.83 -9.84 9.50
CA LEU A 32 -8.15 -8.54 9.46
C LEU A 32 -6.90 -8.66 8.58
N PRO A 33 -6.99 -8.32 7.29
CA PRO A 33 -5.86 -8.47 6.39
C PRO A 33 -4.66 -7.63 6.83
N ASP A 34 -3.46 -8.12 6.51
CA ASP A 34 -2.20 -7.57 6.98
C ASP A 34 -2.02 -6.09 6.62
N ALA A 35 -2.55 -5.67 5.47
CA ALA A 35 -2.64 -4.28 5.02
C ALA A 35 -3.36 -3.33 5.99
N TYR A 36 -4.24 -3.84 6.85
CA TYR A 36 -5.03 -3.05 7.82
C TYR A 36 -4.64 -3.36 9.26
N SER A 37 -3.78 -4.35 9.48
CA SER A 37 -3.26 -4.70 10.79
C SER A 37 -2.17 -3.73 11.21
N HIS A 38 -2.27 -3.17 12.42
CA HIS A 38 -1.22 -2.35 13.03
C HIS A 38 0.15 -3.06 13.01
N HIS A 39 0.17 -4.37 13.24
CA HIS A 39 1.40 -5.15 13.37
C HIS A 39 2.04 -5.50 12.03
N ASN A 40 1.24 -5.56 10.95
CA ASN A 40 1.68 -6.11 9.66
C ASN A 40 1.62 -5.08 8.52
N TYR A 41 1.15 -3.86 8.78
CA TYR A 41 1.10 -2.79 7.78
C TYR A 41 2.44 -2.48 7.10
N TRP A 42 3.56 -2.75 7.78
CA TRP A 42 4.90 -2.62 7.19
C TRP A 42 5.07 -3.48 5.92
N MET A 43 4.37 -4.63 5.84
CA MET A 43 4.39 -5.48 4.65
C MET A 43 3.78 -4.76 3.45
N LEU A 44 2.61 -4.14 3.62
CA LEU A 44 1.95 -3.37 2.56
C LEU A 44 2.86 -2.23 2.09
N THR A 45 3.46 -1.48 3.01
CA THR A 45 4.29 -0.34 2.63
C THR A 45 5.56 -0.77 1.90
N ASP A 46 6.21 -1.85 2.33
CA ASP A 46 7.42 -2.35 1.67
C ASP A 46 7.13 -2.93 0.27
N ILE A 47 5.99 -3.62 0.12
CA ILE A 47 5.52 -4.10 -1.17
C ILE A 47 5.23 -2.92 -2.11
N ARG A 48 4.48 -1.90 -1.66
CA ARG A 48 4.15 -0.75 -2.53
C ARG A 48 5.35 0.12 -2.86
N ASP A 49 6.28 0.29 -1.93
CA ASP A 49 7.56 0.96 -2.18
C ASP A 49 8.38 0.19 -3.24
N SER A 50 8.36 -1.14 -3.22
CA SER A 50 9.04 -1.97 -4.21
C SER A 50 8.36 -1.91 -5.58
N ILE A 51 7.03 -1.92 -5.63
CA ILE A 51 6.24 -1.73 -6.86
C ILE A 51 6.56 -0.38 -7.51
N GLU A 52 6.61 0.70 -6.71
CA GLU A 52 6.99 2.03 -7.19
C GLU A 52 8.43 2.06 -7.71
N ARG A 53 9.37 1.50 -6.93
CA ARG A 53 10.79 1.42 -7.30
C ARG A 53 11.03 0.68 -8.62
N LEU A 54 10.24 -0.35 -8.90
CA LEU A 54 10.33 -1.15 -10.13
C LEU A 54 9.52 -0.55 -11.29
N GLY A 55 8.83 0.58 -11.10
CA GLY A 55 8.02 1.23 -12.14
C GLY A 55 6.75 0.46 -12.51
N LEU A 56 6.22 -0.34 -11.58
CA LEU A 56 5.05 -1.19 -11.79
C LEU A 56 3.72 -0.53 -11.40
N SER A 57 3.74 0.72 -10.90
CA SER A 57 2.53 1.45 -10.49
C SER A 57 1.52 1.66 -11.63
N GLU A 58 1.95 1.58 -12.90
CA GLU A 58 1.06 1.65 -14.05
C GLU A 58 0.47 0.30 -14.50
N ASP A 59 0.91 -0.83 -13.93
CA ASP A 59 0.35 -2.16 -14.19
C ASP A 59 -1.13 -2.21 -13.76
N GLU A 60 -2.00 -2.69 -14.64
CA GLU A 60 -3.44 -2.73 -14.41
C GLU A 60 -3.83 -3.60 -13.21
N ARG A 61 -3.05 -4.64 -12.89
CA ARG A 61 -3.24 -5.46 -11.69
C ARG A 61 -2.94 -4.65 -10.43
N VAL A 62 -1.85 -3.88 -10.44
CA VAL A 62 -1.50 -3.00 -9.32
C VAL A 62 -2.57 -1.93 -9.11
N LYS A 63 -3.06 -1.30 -10.18
CA LYS A 63 -4.17 -0.33 -10.08
C LYS A 63 -5.45 -0.95 -9.53
N ALA A 64 -5.76 -2.19 -9.92
CA ALA A 64 -6.90 -2.92 -9.38
C ALA A 64 -6.75 -3.20 -7.88
N LEU A 65 -5.57 -3.64 -7.45
CA LEU A 65 -5.25 -3.88 -6.04
C LEU A 65 -5.24 -2.58 -5.22
N ASP A 66 -4.76 -1.47 -5.77
CA ASP A 66 -4.85 -0.16 -5.11
C ASP A 66 -6.31 0.27 -4.89
N ARG A 67 -7.17 0.06 -5.89
CA ARG A 67 -8.61 0.32 -5.75
C ARG A 67 -9.22 -0.55 -4.67
N GLU A 68 -8.79 -1.80 -4.59
CA GLU A 68 -9.24 -2.73 -3.56
C GLU A 68 -8.76 -2.32 -2.17
N LEU A 69 -7.49 -1.90 -2.04
CA LEU A 69 -6.91 -1.36 -0.82
C LEU A 69 -7.80 -0.25 -0.24
N ILE A 70 -8.18 0.73 -1.07
CA ILE A 70 -9.04 1.84 -0.65
C ILE A 70 -10.47 1.39 -0.34
N LYS A 71 -11.04 0.42 -1.07
CA LYS A 71 -12.38 -0.11 -0.77
C LYS A 71 -12.41 -0.84 0.57
N LYS A 72 -11.48 -1.75 0.80
CA LYS A 72 -11.35 -2.53 2.04
C LYS A 72 -10.91 -1.65 3.22
N LEU A 73 -10.22 -0.53 2.97
CA LEU A 73 -9.92 0.48 4.00
C LEU A 73 -11.19 1.03 4.66
N LYS A 74 -12.29 1.21 3.90
CA LYS A 74 -13.60 1.62 4.46
C LYS A 74 -14.21 0.55 5.38
N LYS A 75 -13.87 -0.73 5.17
CA LYS A 75 -14.37 -1.88 5.95
C LYS A 75 -13.55 -2.12 7.22
N TYR A 76 -12.23 -2.18 7.11
CA TYR A 76 -11.34 -2.56 8.21
C TYR A 76 -10.82 -1.36 9.01
N GLY A 77 -10.92 -0.15 8.44
CA GLY A 77 -10.32 1.05 9.02
C GLY A 77 -8.81 1.12 8.74
N PRO A 78 -8.19 2.25 9.07
CA PRO A 78 -6.76 2.42 8.89
C PRO A 78 -6.00 1.62 9.95
N PRO A 79 -4.79 1.13 9.63
CA PRO A 79 -3.94 0.53 10.64
C PRO A 79 -3.68 1.58 11.73
N ALA A 80 -3.76 1.20 13.01
CA ALA A 80 -3.39 2.12 14.09
C ALA A 80 -1.90 2.49 13.91
N TYR A 81 -1.52 3.75 14.11
CA TYR A 81 -0.15 4.19 13.83
C TYR A 81 0.61 4.58 15.10
N ARG A 82 1.93 4.35 15.11
CA ARG A 82 2.87 5.13 15.94
C ARG A 82 3.51 6.20 15.06
N GLU A 83 3.62 7.40 15.59
CA GLU A 83 4.14 8.62 14.95
C GLU A 83 5.62 8.48 14.57
N LYS A 84 5.91 7.90 13.42
CA LYS A 84 7.22 8.05 12.74
C LYS A 84 7.04 8.94 11.51
N GLU A 85 8.12 9.63 11.14
CA GLU A 85 8.22 10.33 9.85
C GLU A 85 7.88 9.35 8.72
N ARG A 86 7.00 9.76 7.80
CA ARG A 86 6.55 8.94 6.69
C ARG A 86 6.97 9.56 5.36
N PRO A 87 7.33 8.74 4.35
CA PRO A 87 7.46 9.21 2.98
C PRO A 87 6.17 9.90 2.50
N ASP A 88 6.30 10.84 1.55
CA ASP A 88 5.16 11.56 0.95
C ASP A 88 4.48 10.74 -0.16
N TYR A 89 4.27 9.44 0.10
CA TYR A 89 3.57 8.51 -0.78
C TYR A 89 2.19 8.20 -0.20
N TRP A 90 1.15 8.17 -1.03
CA TRP A 90 -0.24 8.07 -0.56
C TRP A 90 -0.52 6.79 0.23
N TRP A 91 0.10 5.66 -0.12
CA TRP A 91 -0.12 4.38 0.56
C TRP A 91 0.41 4.38 1.99
N TRP A 92 1.24 5.35 2.38
CA TRP A 92 1.69 5.59 3.76
C TRP A 92 0.70 6.42 4.59
N HIS A 93 -0.37 6.92 3.98
CA HIS A 93 -1.31 7.88 4.57
C HIS A 93 -2.75 7.37 4.59
N LEU A 94 -2.95 6.05 4.77
CA LEU A 94 -4.28 5.46 4.80
C LEU A 94 -5.16 6.03 5.93
N ASP A 95 -4.59 6.48 7.07
CA ASP A 95 -5.38 7.21 8.08
C ASP A 95 -5.98 8.50 7.54
N LYS A 96 -5.19 9.28 6.79
CA LYS A 96 -5.64 10.55 6.24
C LYS A 96 -6.65 10.32 5.13
N ILE A 97 -6.43 9.30 4.29
CA ILE A 97 -7.36 8.91 3.24
C ILE A 97 -8.69 8.45 3.87
N TYR A 98 -8.64 7.59 4.89
CA TYR A 98 -9.82 7.14 5.62
C TYR A 98 -10.59 8.29 6.27
N LYS A 99 -9.88 9.28 6.84
CA LYS A 99 -10.47 10.48 7.46
C LYS A 99 -10.91 11.55 6.44
N GLY A 100 -10.62 11.38 5.16
CA GLY A 100 -10.89 12.39 4.13
C GLY A 100 -10.03 13.66 4.25
N THR A 101 -8.87 13.59 4.90
CA THR A 101 -7.94 14.72 5.09
C THR A 101 -6.69 14.63 4.22
N TYR A 102 -6.55 13.55 3.44
CA TYR A 102 -5.49 13.44 2.45
C TYR A 102 -5.87 14.24 1.18
N PRO A 103 -4.97 15.05 0.59
CA PRO A 103 -5.29 15.84 -0.58
C PRO A 103 -5.59 14.95 -1.81
N GLU A 104 -6.71 15.20 -2.50
CA GLU A 104 -7.16 14.40 -3.65
C GLU A 104 -6.18 14.49 -4.83
N GLU A 105 -5.54 15.66 -5.01
CA GLU A 105 -4.55 15.90 -6.05
C GLU A 105 -3.27 15.06 -5.88
N LYS A 106 -2.98 14.61 -4.66
CA LYS A 106 -1.84 13.73 -4.36
C LYS A 106 -2.16 12.25 -4.61
N LEU A 107 -3.41 11.90 -4.87
CA LEU A 107 -3.77 10.55 -5.24
C LEU A 107 -3.60 10.31 -6.74
N PRO A 108 -3.19 9.10 -7.13
CA PRO A 108 -3.27 8.64 -8.50
C PRO A 108 -4.69 8.78 -9.07
N GLU A 109 -4.79 9.06 -10.38
CA GLU A 109 -6.07 9.28 -11.05
C GLU A 109 -7.03 8.10 -10.88
N HIS A 110 -6.53 6.86 -10.90
CA HIS A 110 -7.33 5.65 -10.74
C HIS A 110 -7.96 5.48 -9.35
N LEU A 111 -7.63 6.33 -8.37
CA LEU A 111 -8.18 6.27 -7.01
C LEU A 111 -9.10 7.44 -6.65
N ARG A 112 -9.04 8.55 -7.41
CA ARG A 112 -9.79 9.77 -7.08
C ARG A 112 -11.30 9.57 -7.10
N ASP A 113 -11.80 8.69 -7.98
CA ASP A 113 -13.22 8.34 -8.07
C ASP A 113 -13.75 7.60 -6.83
N LEU A 114 -12.89 6.95 -6.04
CA LEU A 114 -13.29 6.14 -4.88
C LEU A 114 -13.52 6.95 -3.59
N LEU A 115 -13.07 8.21 -3.58
CA LEU A 115 -13.19 9.10 -2.41
C LEU A 115 -14.41 10.00 -2.43
N LYS A 116 -15.25 9.90 -3.46
CA LYS A 116 -16.58 10.50 -3.53
C LYS A 116 -17.61 9.68 -2.77
#